data_AF-A0ABD1RUH2-F1
#
_entry.id   AF-A0ABD1RUH2-F1
#
_cell.length_a   1.000
_cell.length_b   1.000
_cell.length_c   1.000
_cell.angle_alpha   90.00
_cell.angle_beta   90.00
_cell.angle_gamma   90.00
#
_symmetry.space_group_name_H-M   'P 1'
#
loop_
_entity.id
_entity.type
_entity.pdbx_description
1 polymer ?
#
loop_
_entity_poly.entity_id
_entity_poly.type
_entity_poly.pdbx_seq_one_letter_code
_entity_poly.pdbx_strand_id
1 'polypeptide(L)'
;MKDVHYSHCEALVVKVVVARNRLGRILVDNESSVNVIFWSTYEQMNIEIALAPTPKPLYRFTGDCVTLRRVVFLPVTMREELMAVYIFIKFLVVDRRSAYHGVLS
;
A
#
# COMPACT_ATOMS: atom_id res chain seq x y z
N MET A 1 -33.90 19.78 -6.61
CA MET A 1 -33.80 18.35 -6.25
C MET A 1 -32.62 17.81 -7.04
N LYS A 2 -31.43 17.75 -6.43
CA LYS A 2 -30.86 16.58 -5.73
C LYS A 2 -30.88 15.32 -6.61
N ASP A 3 -29.71 14.98 -7.13
CA ASP A 3 -29.15 13.63 -7.07
C ASP A 3 -27.62 13.74 -7.16
N VAL A 4 -27.01 14.16 -6.05
CA VAL A 4 -25.58 13.89 -5.85
C VAL A 4 -25.53 12.42 -5.47
N HIS A 5 -25.27 11.57 -6.46
CA HIS A 5 -24.95 10.17 -6.22
C HIS A 5 -23.59 10.12 -5.54
N TYR A 6 -23.57 10.23 -4.21
CA TYR A 6 -22.43 9.81 -3.41
C TYR A 6 -22.34 8.30 -3.59
N SER A 7 -21.63 7.88 -4.65
CA SER A 7 -21.16 6.52 -4.76
C SER A 7 -20.41 6.24 -3.47
N HIS A 8 -20.96 5.34 -2.66
CA HIS A 8 -20.34 4.88 -1.44
C HIS A 8 -18.99 4.27 -1.82
N CYS A 9 -17.93 5.07 -1.84
CA CYS A 9 -16.57 4.57 -1.77
C CYS A 9 -16.36 4.05 -0.34
N GLU A 10 -17.05 2.96 0.02
CA GLU A 10 -16.63 2.11 1.12
C GLU A 10 -15.32 1.47 0.69
N ALA A 11 -14.24 2.23 0.84
CA ALA A 11 -12.92 1.69 0.79
C ALA A 11 -12.86 0.55 1.81
N LEU A 12 -12.75 -0.69 1.33
CA LEU A 12 -12.58 -1.83 2.20
C LEU A 12 -11.22 -1.66 2.89
N VAL A 13 -11.26 -1.39 4.20
CA VAL A 13 -10.06 -1.26 5.02
C VAL A 13 -9.77 -2.61 5.66
N VAL A 14 -8.68 -3.25 5.23
CA VAL A 14 -8.28 -4.56 5.77
C VAL A 14 -7.07 -4.44 6.69
N LYS A 15 -6.99 -5.40 7.62
CA LYS A 15 -5.78 -5.66 8.40
C LYS A 15 -4.95 -6.72 7.67
N VAL A 16 -3.70 -6.41 7.39
CA VAL A 16 -2.76 -7.35 6.74
C VAL A 16 -1.45 -7.39 7.49
N VAL A 17 -0.75 -8.53 7.41
CA VAL A 17 0.61 -8.66 7.93
C VAL A 17 1.57 -8.56 6.76
N VAL A 18 2.41 -7.53 6.76
CA VAL A 18 3.42 -7.28 5.73
C VAL A 18 4.78 -7.26 6.39
N ALA A 19 5.71 -8.11 5.96
CA ALA A 19 7.04 -8.23 6.54
C ALA A 19 7.01 -8.30 8.08
N ARG A 20 6.14 -9.17 8.63
CA ARG A 20 5.90 -9.35 10.08
C ARG A 20 5.25 -8.16 10.82
N ASN A 21 4.95 -7.07 10.12
CA ASN A 21 4.28 -5.90 10.70
C ASN A 21 2.77 -5.96 10.44
N ARG A 22 1.95 -5.75 11.48
CA ARG A 22 0.48 -5.69 11.37
C ARG A 22 0.05 -4.29 10.93
N LEU A 23 -0.41 -4.17 9.69
CA LEU A 23 -0.94 -2.92 9.13
C LEU A 23 -2.46 -2.93 9.19
N GLY A 24 -3.05 -2.01 9.96
CA GLY A 24 -4.49 -2.02 10.23
C GLY A 24 -5.37 -1.17 9.29
N ARG A 25 -4.77 -0.28 8.48
CA ARG A 25 -5.48 0.65 7.60
C ARG A 25 -4.97 0.54 6.16
N ILE A 26 -5.14 -0.61 5.52
CA ILE A 26 -4.83 -0.79 4.10
C ILE A 26 -6.10 -0.66 3.28
N LEU A 27 -6.06 0.20 2.26
CA LEU A 27 -7.11 0.33 1.27
C LEU A 27 -7.04 -0.83 0.27
N VAL A 28 -8.16 -1.50 0.04
CA VAL A 28 -8.30 -2.39 -1.13
C VAL A 28 -8.85 -1.57 -2.29
N ASP A 29 -8.11 -1.53 -3.38
CA ASP A 29 -8.44 -0.77 -4.58
C ASP A 29 -8.24 -1.65 -5.82
N ASN A 30 -9.32 -2.31 -6.24
CA ASN A 30 -9.32 -3.18 -7.41
C ASN A 30 -9.14 -2.42 -8.73
N GLU A 31 -9.27 -1.08 -8.72
CA GLU A 31 -9.04 -0.23 -9.90
C GLU A 31 -7.58 0.24 -9.98
N SER A 32 -6.81 0.08 -8.91
CA SER A 32 -5.36 0.31 -8.92
C SER A 32 -4.66 -0.87 -9.60
N SER A 33 -3.64 -0.58 -10.41
CA SER A 33 -2.75 -1.60 -10.99
C SER A 33 -1.46 -1.80 -10.19
N VAL A 34 -1.30 -1.06 -9.08
CA VAL A 34 -0.09 -1.04 -8.27
C VAL A 34 -0.41 -1.09 -6.79
N ASN A 35 0.43 -1.82 -6.05
CA ASN A 35 0.41 -1.82 -4.60
C ASN A 35 1.33 -0.72 -4.06
N VAL A 36 0.88 -0.02 -3.03
CA VAL A 36 1.58 1.15 -2.48
C VAL A 36 1.73 1.01 -0.97
N ILE A 37 2.89 1.37 -0.44
CA ILE A 37 3.10 1.64 0.99
C ILE A 37 3.55 3.09 1.11
N PHE A 38 2.98 3.82 2.08
CA PHE A 38 3.42 5.20 2.32
C PHE A 38 4.73 5.24 3.07
N TRP A 39 5.58 6.22 2.76
CA TRP A 39 6.92 6.36 3.31
C TRP A 39 6.95 6.30 4.85
N SER A 40 6.04 7.00 5.53
CA SER A 40 5.94 6.99 6.99
C SER A 40 5.66 5.59 7.57
N THR A 41 4.87 4.78 6.87
CA THR A 41 4.60 3.39 7.27
C THR A 41 5.83 2.53 7.03
N TYR A 42 6.49 2.69 5.88
CA TYR A 42 7.70 1.96 5.57
C TYR A 42 8.81 2.20 6.62
N GLU A 43 9.00 3.45 7.05
CA GLU A 43 9.95 3.81 8.12
C GLU A 43 9.59 3.13 9.44
N GLN A 44 8.30 3.13 9.82
CA GLN A 44 7.83 2.51 11.07
C GLN A 44 7.96 0.98 11.07
N MET A 45 7.87 0.34 9.89
CA MET A 45 8.03 -1.11 9.78
C MET A 45 9.46 -1.59 10.04
N ASN A 46 10.44 -0.65 10.11
CA ASN A 46 11.86 -0.89 10.39
C ASN A 46 12.44 -2.10 9.64
N ILE A 47 12.15 -2.16 8.34
CA ILE A 47 12.51 -3.31 7.51
C ILE A 47 13.95 -3.14 7.01
N GLU A 48 14.85 -4.01 7.47
CA GLU A 48 16.21 -4.13 6.93
C GLU A 48 16.20 -4.85 5.58
N ILE A 49 15.66 -4.21 4.53
CA ILE A 49 15.83 -4.70 3.17
C ILE A 49 16.85 -3.80 2.46
N ALA A 50 18.01 -4.39 2.20
CA ALA A 50 19.04 -3.81 1.34
C ALA A 50 18.59 -3.88 -0.12
N LEU A 51 17.78 -2.91 -0.57
CA LEU A 51 17.51 -2.71 -1.99
C LEU A 51 17.71 -1.25 -2.38
N ALA A 52 18.31 -1.06 -3.57
CA ALA A 52 18.76 0.21 -4.09
C ALA A 52 17.62 1.25 -4.12
N PRO A 53 17.86 2.51 -3.71
CA PRO A 53 16.90 3.60 -3.90
C PRO A 53 16.64 3.80 -5.40
N THR A 54 15.37 3.96 -5.78
CA THR A 54 14.99 4.28 -7.16
C THR A 54 14.08 5.51 -7.17
N PRO A 55 14.61 6.71 -6.87
CA PRO A 55 13.82 7.92 -6.85
C PRO A 55 13.34 8.26 -8.26
N LYS A 56 12.02 8.18 -8.49
CA LYS A 56 11.37 8.55 -9.76
C LYS A 56 10.02 9.21 -9.46
N PRO A 57 9.61 10.27 -10.18
CA PRO A 57 8.26 10.79 -10.04
C PRO A 57 7.24 9.77 -10.58
N LEU A 58 6.14 9.55 -9.85
CA LEU A 58 4.96 8.83 -10.33
C LEU A 58 3.84 9.84 -10.55
N TYR A 59 3.29 9.85 -11.76
CA TYR A 59 2.19 10.72 -12.14
C TYR A 59 0.87 10.00 -11.93
N ARG A 60 -0.05 10.64 -11.20
CA ARG A 60 -1.44 10.19 -11.09
C ARG A 60 -2.27 10.84 -12.19
N PHE A 61 -3.39 10.22 -12.57
CA PHE A 61 -4.35 10.74 -13.55
C PHE A 61 -4.86 12.16 -13.24
N THR A 62 -4.87 12.57 -11.96
CA THR A 62 -5.27 13.92 -11.51
C THR A 62 -4.21 15.01 -11.74
N GLY A 63 -3.04 14.67 -12.31
CA GLY A 63 -1.92 15.61 -12.47
C GLY A 63 -1.06 15.77 -11.21
N ASP A 64 -1.45 15.14 -10.10
CA ASP A 64 -0.63 15.08 -8.90
C ASP A 64 0.62 14.23 -9.15
N CYS A 65 1.78 14.76 -8.79
CA CYS A 65 3.04 14.02 -8.75
C CYS A 65 3.31 13.52 -7.34
N VAL A 66 3.52 12.21 -7.20
CA VAL A 66 4.00 11.61 -5.94
C VAL A 66 5.41 11.09 -6.16
N THR A 67 6.32 11.37 -5.24
CA THR A 67 7.70 10.88 -5.33
C THR A 67 7.76 9.41 -4.95
N LEU A 68 8.11 8.53 -5.90
CA LEU A 68 8.54 7.16 -5.58
C LEU A 68 9.87 7.26 -4.85
N ARG A 69 9.93 6.73 -3.64
CA ARG A 69 11.17 6.59 -2.89
C ARG A 69 11.86 5.28 -3.26
N ARG A 70 11.12 4.17 -3.27
CA ARG A 70 11.66 2.81 -3.46
C ARG A 70 10.65 1.85 -4.07
N VAL A 71 11.15 0.79 -4.68
CA VAL A 71 10.36 -0.40 -5.05
C VAL A 71 10.85 -1.56 -4.19
N VAL A 72 9.94 -2.26 -3.52
CA VAL A 72 10.29 -3.35 -2.59
C VAL A 72 9.39 -4.55 -2.83
N PHE A 73 9.93 -5.75 -2.62
CA PHE A 73 9.14 -6.98 -2.55
C PHE A 73 9.01 -7.37 -1.08
N LEU A 74 7.78 -7.35 -0.55
CA LEU A 74 7.53 -7.66 0.85
C LEU A 74 6.66 -8.92 0.96
N PRO A 75 6.98 -9.83 1.89
CA PRO A 75 6.12 -10.97 2.16
C PRO A 75 4.85 -10.50 2.86
N VAL A 76 3.70 -10.81 2.28
CA VAL A 76 2.38 -10.64 2.88
C VAL A 76 1.91 -12.00 3.39
N THR A 77 1.53 -12.06 4.65
CA THR A 77 1.03 -13.30 5.25
C THR A 77 -0.47 -13.42 5.03
N MET A 78 -0.88 -14.46 4.30
CA MET A 78 -2.26 -14.94 4.30
C MET A 78 -2.36 -16.07 5.32
N ARG A 79 -3.30 -15.93 6.27
CA ARG A 79 -3.51 -16.93 7.31
C ARG A 79 -4.57 -17.91 6.84
N GLU A 80 -4.17 -19.10 6.45
CA GLU A 80 -5.04 -20.26 6.44
C GLU A 80 -4.91 -20.93 7.83
N GLU A 81 -6.00 -21.46 8.36
CA GLU A 81 -6.18 -21.75 9.81
C GLU A 81 -5.11 -22.64 10.45
N LEU A 82 -4.32 -23.36 9.65
CA LEU A 82 -3.23 -24.22 10.10
C LEU A 82 -1.85 -23.85 9.52
N MET A 83 -1.77 -23.00 8.49
CA MET A 83 -0.51 -22.66 7.80
C MET A 83 -0.47 -21.19 7.36
N ALA A 84 0.66 -20.52 7.64
CA ALA A 84 0.93 -19.18 7.13
C ALA A 84 1.53 -19.27 5.72
N VAL A 85 0.79 -18.80 4.71
CA VAL A 85 1.31 -18.65 3.35
C VAL A 85 1.90 -17.25 3.20
N TYR A 86 3.14 -17.17 2.71
CA TYR A 86 3.80 -15.91 2.40
C TYR A 86 3.76 -15.66 0.90
N ILE A 87 3.12 -14.56 0.50
CA ILE A 87 3.11 -14.10 -0.88
C ILE A 87 4.01 -12.87 -0.98
N PHE A 88 5.02 -12.91 -1.84
CA PHE A 88 5.87 -11.75 -2.06
C PHE A 88 5.19 -10.80 -3.05
N ILE A 89 4.77 -9.64 -2.55
CA ILE A 89 4.07 -8.63 -3.34
C ILE A 89 5.02 -7.45 -3.59
N LYS A 90 5.02 -6.96 -4.83
CA LYS A 90 5.75 -5.75 -5.22
C LYS A 90 4.99 -4.52 -4.74
N PHE A 91 5.63 -3.70 -3.90
CA PHE A 91 5.11 -2.42 -3.45
C PHE A 91 5.95 -1.25 -3.98
N LEU A 92 5.25 -0.18 -4.33
CA LEU A 92 5.82 1.14 -4.54
C LEU A 92 5.79 1.89 -3.20
N VAL A 93 6.96 2.29 -2.71
CA VAL A 93 7.07 3.12 -1.50
C VAL A 93 7.06 4.58 -1.92
N VAL A 94 6.02 5.30 -1.56
CA VAL A 94 5.80 6.67 -2.05
C VAL A 94 5.79 7.69 -0.90
N ASP A 95 6.35 8.86 -1.15
CA ASP A 95 6.41 9.95 -0.19
C ASP A 95 5.13 10.78 -0.23
N ARG A 96 4.14 10.34 0.54
CA ARG A 96 2.85 11.02 0.69
C ARG A 96 2.32 10.83 2.10
N ARG A 97 1.81 11.90 2.70
CA ARG A 97 1.07 11.84 3.98
C ARG A 97 -0.29 11.19 3.74
N SER A 98 -0.64 10.21 4.58
CA SER A 98 -1.92 9.49 4.51
C SER A 98 -2.35 8.99 5.89
N ALA A 99 -3.65 8.87 6.11
CA ALA A 99 -4.22 8.19 7.28
C ALA A 99 -4.16 6.64 7.14
N TYR A 100 -3.96 6.16 5.91
CA TYR A 100 -3.80 4.76 5.58
C TYR A 100 -2.33 4.38 5.56
N HIS A 101 -2.05 3.09 5.72
CA HIS A 101 -0.70 2.54 5.62
C HIS A 101 -0.28 2.28 4.16
N GLY A 102 -1.25 2.15 3.25
CA GLY A 102 -1.00 1.77 1.87
C GLY A 102 -2.27 1.40 1.11
N VAL A 103 -2.06 0.95 -0.13
CA VAL A 103 -3.07 0.46 -1.07
C VAL A 103 -2.66 -0.92 -1.55
N LEU A 104 -3.62 -1.84 -1.63
CA LEU A 104 -3.47 -3.19 -2.15
C LEU A 104 -4.49 -3.37 -3.29
N SER A 105 -4.02 -3.79 -4.46
CA SER A 105 -4.85 -4.20 -5.60
C SER A 105 -4.92 -5.70 -5.71
#